data_AF-A0A914E2I9-F1
#
_entry.id   AF-A0A914E2I9-F1
#
_cell.length_a   1.000
_cell.length_b   1.000
_cell.length_c   1.000
_cell.angle_alpha   90.00
_cell.angle_beta   90.00
_cell.angle_gamma   90.00
#
_symmetry.space_group_name_H-M   'P 1'
#
loop_
_entity.id
_entity.type
_entity.pdbx_description
1 polymer ?
#
loop_
_entity_poly.entity_id
_entity_poly.type
_entity_poly.pdbx_seq_one_letter_code
_entity_poly.pdbx_strand_id
1 'polypeptide(L)'
;MASYIRGNDKETTIVRRNCMRYLCLTQVLVLRDIALSVRTRFPNYDSLIAAGLIMEHEKQMLEDEKSSFQKYWMPINWVFNLCYEMRAKDKIIGDGLLNAILYEVKNYRDSLQQLFNMDAVPIPLVYPQVVFVATRIYFFLCIFSRQYIIHTGETNRDILVFYMGLLKVAEVLMNPFGLDDDDFECNYIIDRNIAISTLMADKHYGEYPVQIRDHIDPYKLRLNSEISALSPLHKLIGSAALATEGVYTRVLNTISQI
;
A
#
# COMPACT_ATOMS: atom_id res chain seq x y z
N MET A 1 10.72 -11.42 9.78
CA MET A 1 11.56 -12.57 9.35
C MET A 1 13.04 -12.33 9.62
N ALA A 2 13.68 -11.34 8.97
CA ALA A 2 15.13 -11.10 9.09
C ALA A 2 15.62 -10.91 10.54
N SER A 3 14.94 -10.14 11.38
CA SER A 3 15.42 -9.88 12.75
C SER A 3 15.14 -11.02 13.75
N TYR A 4 14.17 -11.89 13.45
CA TYR A 4 13.68 -12.89 14.41
C TYR A 4 14.22 -14.30 14.17
N ILE A 5 14.53 -14.65 12.91
CA ILE A 5 15.18 -15.92 12.56
C ILE A 5 16.69 -15.70 12.60
N ARG A 6 17.34 -16.14 13.69
CA ARG A 6 18.76 -15.88 13.94
C ARG A 6 19.65 -16.98 13.35
N GLY A 7 20.74 -16.58 12.70
CA GLY A 7 21.78 -17.49 12.23
C GLY A 7 22.42 -17.04 10.91
N ASN A 8 23.74 -17.18 10.80
CA ASN A 8 24.51 -16.90 9.57
C ASN A 8 24.81 -18.18 8.78
N ASP A 9 24.27 -19.31 9.19
CA ASP A 9 24.40 -20.56 8.46
C ASP A 9 23.63 -20.48 7.13
N LYS A 10 24.16 -21.19 6.13
CA LYS A 10 23.58 -21.22 4.78
C LYS A 10 22.14 -21.72 4.82
N GLU A 11 21.84 -22.70 5.65
CA GLU A 11 20.50 -23.29 5.80
C GLU A 11 19.49 -22.24 6.31
N THR A 12 19.79 -21.56 7.41
CA THR A 12 18.90 -20.51 7.96
C THR A 12 18.74 -19.34 6.99
N THR A 13 19.79 -19.01 6.23
CA THR A 13 19.73 -17.97 5.19
C THR A 13 18.77 -18.37 4.07
N ILE A 14 18.85 -19.62 3.60
CA ILE A 14 17.92 -20.18 2.61
C ILE A 14 16.49 -20.12 3.13
N VAL A 15 16.27 -20.49 4.40
CA VAL A 15 14.92 -20.43 5.01
C VAL A 15 14.39 -19.01 5.07
N ARG A 16 15.20 -18.02 5.51
CA ARG A 16 14.77 -16.61 5.50
C ARG A 16 14.38 -16.13 4.10
N ARG A 17 15.19 -16.47 3.10
CA ARG A 17 14.92 -16.12 1.69
C ARG A 17 13.66 -16.80 1.18
N ASN A 18 13.47 -18.09 1.46
CA ASN A 18 12.28 -18.83 1.06
C ASN A 18 11.02 -18.31 1.74
N CYS A 19 11.07 -17.96 3.02
CA CYS A 19 9.94 -17.31 3.70
C CYS A 19 9.51 -16.02 2.99
N MET A 20 10.46 -15.14 2.65
CA MET A 20 10.15 -13.92 1.91
C MET A 20 9.62 -14.22 0.49
N ARG A 21 10.24 -15.17 -0.20
CA ARG A 21 9.82 -15.59 -1.55
C ARG A 21 8.40 -16.15 -1.55
N TYR A 22 8.01 -16.94 -0.55
CA TYR A 22 6.64 -17.49 -0.44
C TYR A 22 5.59 -16.42 -0.12
N LEU A 23 5.95 -15.41 0.67
CA LEU A 23 5.07 -14.25 0.88
C LEU A 23 4.89 -13.48 -0.43
N CYS A 24 5.98 -13.17 -1.15
CA CYS A 24 5.90 -12.54 -2.47
C CYS A 24 5.15 -13.41 -3.49
N LEU A 25 5.36 -14.73 -3.50
CA LEU A 25 4.64 -15.67 -4.36
C LEU A 25 3.13 -15.60 -4.09
N THR A 26 2.73 -15.52 -2.82
CA THR A 26 1.31 -15.36 -2.47
C THR A 26 0.74 -14.07 -3.04
N GLN A 27 1.44 -12.95 -2.88
CA GLN A 27 1.03 -11.68 -3.49
C GLN A 27 0.92 -11.79 -5.01
N VAL A 28 1.89 -12.42 -5.68
CA VAL A 28 1.85 -12.60 -7.14
C VAL A 28 0.65 -13.47 -7.54
N LEU A 29 0.35 -14.55 -6.83
CA LEU A 29 -0.79 -15.42 -7.12
C LEU A 29 -2.12 -14.68 -6.96
N VAL A 30 -2.27 -13.86 -5.92
CA VAL A 30 -3.48 -13.04 -5.71
C VAL A 30 -3.59 -11.94 -6.76
N LEU A 31 -2.52 -11.17 -6.99
CA LEU A 31 -2.52 -10.08 -7.97
C LEU A 31 -2.69 -10.59 -9.40
N ARG A 32 -2.21 -11.80 -9.72
CA ARG A 32 -2.45 -12.43 -11.02
C ARG A 32 -3.94 -12.66 -11.28
N ASP A 33 -4.76 -12.84 -10.26
CA ASP A 33 -6.20 -13.09 -10.41
C ASP A 33 -7.01 -11.79 -10.48
N ILE A 34 -6.48 -10.68 -9.96
CA ILE A 34 -7.18 -9.38 -9.86
C ILE A 34 -6.68 -8.38 -10.91
N ALA A 35 -5.37 -8.34 -11.19
CA ALA A 35 -4.74 -7.34 -12.06
C ALA A 35 -4.38 -7.91 -13.43
N LEU A 36 -4.89 -7.26 -14.48
CA LEU A 36 -4.66 -7.69 -15.87
C LEU A 36 -3.18 -7.55 -16.27
N SER A 37 -2.51 -6.50 -15.80
CA SER A 37 -1.08 -6.26 -16.00
C SER A 37 -0.19 -7.37 -15.41
N VAL A 38 -0.64 -8.02 -14.32
CA VAL A 38 0.09 -9.11 -13.68
C VAL A 38 -0.27 -10.45 -14.33
N ARG A 39 -1.54 -10.65 -14.72
CA ARG A 39 -1.97 -11.84 -15.47
C ARG A 39 -1.25 -11.99 -16.80
N THR A 40 -1.06 -10.88 -17.52
CA THR A 40 -0.33 -10.86 -18.79
C THR A 40 1.16 -11.17 -18.61
N ARG A 41 1.77 -10.71 -17.50
CA ARG A 41 3.16 -11.01 -17.15
C ARG A 41 3.37 -12.47 -16.71
N PHE A 42 2.45 -13.01 -15.92
CA PHE A 42 2.55 -14.36 -15.35
C PHE A 42 1.33 -15.23 -15.71
N PRO A 43 1.17 -15.67 -16.97
CA PRO A 43 -0.04 -16.38 -17.40
C PRO A 43 -0.21 -17.77 -16.78
N ASN A 44 0.88 -18.46 -16.45
CA ASN A 44 0.87 -19.85 -15.97
C ASN A 44 1.97 -20.10 -14.93
N TYR A 45 1.99 -21.28 -14.30
CA TYR A 45 3.04 -21.59 -13.32
C TYR A 45 4.44 -21.69 -13.95
N ASP A 46 4.56 -22.05 -15.23
CA ASP A 46 5.86 -22.08 -15.93
C ASP A 46 6.49 -20.68 -16.01
N SER A 47 5.67 -19.65 -16.24
CA SER A 47 6.15 -18.26 -16.23
C SER A 47 6.64 -17.82 -14.85
N LEU A 48 6.09 -18.37 -13.76
CA LEU A 48 6.57 -18.12 -12.40
C LEU A 48 7.90 -18.83 -12.14
N ILE A 49 8.11 -20.02 -12.73
CA ILE A 49 9.39 -20.74 -12.68
C ILE A 49 10.46 -19.97 -13.45
N ALA A 50 10.14 -19.53 -14.67
CA ALA A 50 11.04 -18.74 -15.50
C ALA A 50 11.46 -17.43 -14.80
N ALA A 51 10.56 -16.84 -14.00
CA ALA A 51 10.84 -15.66 -13.18
C ALA A 51 11.61 -15.96 -11.88
N GLY A 52 11.84 -17.22 -11.54
CA GLY A 52 12.53 -17.64 -10.31
C GLY A 52 11.70 -17.45 -9.02
N LEU A 53 10.37 -17.28 -9.14
CA LEU A 53 9.47 -17.12 -7.99
C LEU A 53 9.13 -18.44 -7.33
N ILE A 54 9.09 -19.52 -8.11
CA ILE A 54 8.79 -20.87 -7.66
C ILE A 54 9.77 -21.86 -8.29
N MET A 55 10.07 -22.93 -7.57
CA MET A 55 10.91 -24.04 -8.05
C MET A 55 10.05 -25.17 -8.61
N GLU A 56 10.63 -26.06 -9.42
CA GLU A 56 9.88 -27.15 -10.06
C GLU A 56 9.15 -28.06 -9.04
N HIS A 57 9.83 -28.42 -7.95
CA HIS A 57 9.23 -29.26 -6.90
C HIS A 57 8.08 -28.55 -6.17
N GLU A 58 8.15 -27.23 -6.02
CA GLU A 58 7.09 -26.42 -5.39
C GLU A 58 5.89 -26.28 -6.32
N LYS A 59 6.12 -26.17 -7.64
CA LYS A 59 5.06 -26.23 -8.64
C LYS A 59 4.32 -27.57 -8.58
N GLN A 60 5.05 -28.68 -8.52
CA GLN A 60 4.43 -30.00 -8.37
C GLN A 60 3.55 -30.07 -7.13
N MET A 61 4.02 -29.58 -5.99
CA MET A 61 3.20 -29.50 -4.77
C MET A 61 1.93 -28.66 -4.95
N LEU A 62 1.99 -27.53 -5.68
CA LEU A 62 0.81 -26.73 -6.00
C LEU A 62 -0.14 -27.49 -6.95
N GLU A 63 0.38 -28.22 -7.93
CA GLU A 63 -0.41 -28.95 -8.92
C GLU A 63 -1.09 -30.19 -8.33
N ASP A 64 -0.39 -30.89 -7.42
CA ASP A 64 -0.88 -32.07 -6.71
C ASP A 64 -2.09 -31.78 -5.81
N GLU A 65 -2.23 -30.53 -5.36
CA GLU A 65 -3.41 -30.09 -4.60
C GLU A 65 -4.68 -30.16 -5.47
N LYS A 66 -5.61 -31.04 -5.11
CA LYS A 66 -6.83 -31.33 -5.88
C LYS A 66 -7.97 -30.35 -5.64
N SER A 67 -7.80 -29.39 -4.73
CA SER A 67 -8.79 -28.34 -4.48
C SER A 67 -9.19 -27.62 -5.76
N SER A 68 -10.50 -27.42 -5.93
CA SER A 68 -11.07 -26.61 -7.02
C SER A 68 -10.94 -25.10 -6.76
N PHE A 69 -10.49 -24.70 -5.58
CA PHE A 69 -10.32 -23.30 -5.18
C PHE A 69 -8.90 -22.79 -5.47
N GLN A 70 -8.74 -21.47 -5.47
CA GLN A 70 -7.44 -20.83 -5.66
C GLN A 70 -6.44 -21.25 -4.57
N LYS A 71 -5.18 -21.47 -4.99
CA LYS A 71 -4.13 -22.11 -4.18
C LYS A 71 -3.17 -21.12 -3.51
N TYR A 72 -3.51 -19.83 -3.47
CA TYR A 72 -2.66 -18.79 -2.87
C TYR A 72 -2.44 -18.96 -1.35
N TRP A 73 -3.25 -19.78 -0.67
CA TRP A 73 -3.06 -20.10 0.75
C TRP A 73 -1.87 -21.04 1.02
N MET A 74 -1.45 -21.83 0.02
CA MET A 74 -0.42 -22.85 0.20
C MET A 74 0.95 -22.27 0.56
N PRO A 75 1.47 -21.22 -0.12
CA PRO A 75 2.76 -20.65 0.26
C PRO A 75 2.75 -20.00 1.64
N ILE A 76 1.62 -19.42 2.08
CA ILE A 76 1.48 -18.94 3.47
C ILE A 76 1.61 -20.10 4.46
N ASN A 77 0.95 -21.23 4.17
CA ASN A 77 1.04 -22.43 5.01
C ASN A 77 2.49 -22.96 5.08
N TRP A 78 3.23 -22.93 3.97
CA TRP A 78 4.66 -23.27 3.96
C TRP A 78 5.49 -22.33 4.85
N VAL A 79 5.20 -21.03 4.84
CA VAL A 79 5.86 -20.07 5.74
C VAL A 79 5.60 -20.41 7.21
N PHE A 80 4.36 -20.74 7.58
CA PHE A 80 4.05 -21.15 8.96
C PHE A 80 4.83 -22.39 9.37
N ASN A 81 4.87 -23.42 8.52
CA ASN A 81 5.63 -24.65 8.78
C ASN A 81 7.13 -24.38 8.93
N LEU A 82 7.71 -23.53 8.06
CA LEU A 82 9.11 -23.12 8.18
C LEU A 82 9.38 -22.37 9.49
N CYS A 83 8.47 -21.51 9.94
CA CYS A 83 8.62 -20.84 11.22
C CYS A 83 8.60 -21.82 12.41
N TYR A 84 7.72 -22.82 12.40
CA TYR A 84 7.70 -23.87 13.42
C TYR A 84 8.98 -24.72 13.39
N GLU A 85 9.49 -25.05 12.19
CA GLU A 85 10.75 -25.79 12.05
C GLU A 85 11.94 -24.98 12.57
N MET A 86 12.02 -23.68 12.26
CA MET A 86 13.07 -22.80 12.78
C MET A 86 13.00 -22.63 14.30
N ARG A 87 11.78 -22.68 14.86
CA ARG A 87 11.61 -22.69 16.32
C ARG A 87 12.09 -23.99 16.94
N ALA A 88 11.82 -25.13 16.31
CA ALA A 88 12.29 -26.44 16.77
C ALA A 88 13.82 -26.59 16.69
N LYS A 89 14.46 -25.88 15.74
CA LYS A 89 15.93 -25.78 15.60
C LYS A 89 16.56 -24.69 16.49
N ASP A 90 15.80 -24.11 17.42
CA ASP A 90 16.21 -22.99 18.30
C ASP A 90 16.81 -21.77 17.57
N LYS A 91 16.48 -21.59 16.27
CA LYS A 91 16.84 -20.39 15.49
C LYS A 91 15.94 -19.21 15.83
N ILE A 92 14.75 -19.50 16.35
CA ILE A 92 13.83 -18.52 16.95
C ILE A 92 13.90 -18.72 18.47
N ILE A 93 14.40 -17.71 19.18
CA ILE A 93 14.81 -17.83 20.60
C ILE A 93 13.62 -18.09 21.54
N GLY A 94 12.42 -17.61 21.20
CA GLY A 94 11.27 -17.77 22.09
C GLY A 94 9.93 -17.71 21.39
N ASP A 95 8.92 -18.27 22.04
CA ASP A 95 7.57 -18.44 21.49
C ASP A 95 6.87 -17.09 21.27
N GLY A 96 7.20 -16.07 22.06
CA GLY A 96 6.72 -14.70 21.84
C GLY A 96 7.18 -14.12 20.49
N LEU A 97 8.42 -14.42 20.07
CA LEU A 97 8.94 -14.00 18.76
C LEU A 97 8.29 -14.79 17.62
N LEU A 98 8.05 -16.09 17.84
CA LEU A 98 7.31 -16.91 16.89
C LEU A 98 5.90 -16.34 16.68
N ASN A 99 5.15 -16.09 17.76
CA ASN A 99 3.80 -15.53 17.70
C ASN A 99 3.78 -14.17 17.00
N ALA A 100 4.78 -13.31 17.24
CA ALA A 100 4.91 -12.04 16.53
C ALA A 100 5.07 -12.24 15.01
N ILE A 101 5.93 -13.17 14.57
CA ILE A 101 6.07 -13.48 13.13
C ILE A 101 4.76 -14.00 12.55
N LEU A 102 4.14 -14.98 13.20
CA LEU A 102 2.89 -15.59 12.73
C LEU A 102 1.77 -14.55 12.63
N TYR A 103 1.71 -13.62 13.59
CA TYR A 103 0.75 -12.53 13.60
C TYR A 103 0.96 -11.58 12.41
N GLU A 104 2.20 -11.18 12.11
CA GLU A 104 2.49 -10.34 10.94
C GLU A 104 2.18 -11.03 9.61
N VAL A 105 2.48 -12.33 9.50
CA VAL A 105 2.12 -13.12 8.31
C VAL A 105 0.61 -13.23 8.16
N LYS A 106 -0.13 -13.39 9.27
CA LYS A 106 -1.59 -13.37 9.26
C LYS A 106 -2.12 -12.01 8.81
N ASN A 107 -1.62 -10.89 9.36
CA ASN A 107 -2.04 -9.55 8.96
C ASN A 107 -1.81 -9.31 7.46
N TYR A 108 -0.65 -9.75 6.95
CA TYR A 108 -0.35 -9.68 5.52
C TYR A 108 -1.34 -10.48 4.67
N ARG A 109 -1.67 -11.71 5.09
CA ARG A 109 -2.71 -12.54 4.45
C ARG A 109 -4.06 -11.83 4.48
N ASP A 110 -4.44 -11.24 5.60
CA ASP A 110 -5.73 -10.56 5.76
C ASP A 110 -5.81 -9.32 4.86
N SER A 111 -4.70 -8.58 4.67
CA SER A 111 -4.63 -7.50 3.67
C SER A 111 -4.80 -8.00 2.23
N LEU A 112 -4.18 -9.12 1.86
CA LEU A 112 -4.38 -9.73 0.53
C LEU A 112 -5.81 -10.26 0.36
N GLN A 113 -6.43 -10.78 1.42
CA GLN A 113 -7.81 -11.23 1.39
C GLN A 113 -8.78 -10.06 1.23
N GLN A 114 -8.52 -8.91 1.86
CA GLN A 114 -9.31 -7.69 1.64
C GLN A 114 -9.27 -7.28 0.17
N LEU A 115 -8.08 -7.32 -0.45
CA LEU A 115 -7.92 -7.03 -1.87
C LEU A 115 -8.78 -7.95 -2.74
N PHE A 116 -8.71 -9.26 -2.48
CA PHE A 116 -9.54 -10.23 -3.18
C PHE A 116 -11.04 -10.00 -2.96
N ASN A 117 -11.45 -9.68 -1.74
CA ASN A 117 -12.87 -9.43 -1.44
C ASN A 117 -13.40 -8.20 -2.18
N MET A 118 -12.56 -7.17 -2.40
CA MET A 118 -12.93 -5.99 -3.18
C MET A 118 -13.16 -6.31 -4.66
N ASP A 119 -12.40 -7.26 -5.22
CA ASP A 119 -12.58 -7.74 -6.59
C ASP A 119 -13.76 -8.72 -6.73
N ALA A 120 -13.86 -9.69 -5.80
CA ALA A 120 -14.89 -10.72 -5.83
C ALA A 120 -16.31 -10.16 -5.62
N VAL A 121 -16.45 -9.03 -4.93
CA VAL A 121 -17.73 -8.38 -4.66
C VAL A 121 -17.67 -6.93 -5.14
N PRO A 122 -17.80 -6.69 -6.47
CA PRO A 122 -17.80 -5.35 -7.01
C PRO A 122 -19.08 -4.60 -6.63
N ILE A 123 -19.05 -3.28 -6.81
CA ILE A 123 -20.23 -2.42 -6.62
C ILE A 123 -21.40 -2.97 -7.47
N PRO A 124 -22.63 -3.08 -6.92
CA PRO A 124 -23.77 -3.56 -7.67
C PRO A 124 -23.92 -2.83 -9.01
N LEU A 125 -24.01 -3.59 -10.09
CA LEU A 125 -24.01 -3.09 -11.47
C LEU A 125 -25.08 -2.01 -11.71
N VAL A 126 -26.20 -2.09 -10.99
CA VAL A 126 -27.28 -1.11 -11.06
C VAL A 126 -26.85 0.30 -10.66
N TYR A 127 -25.91 0.46 -9.72
CA TYR A 127 -25.51 1.79 -9.26
C TYR A 127 -24.76 2.58 -10.34
N PRO A 128 -23.66 2.07 -10.94
CA PRO A 128 -23.05 2.74 -12.08
C PRO A 128 -24.02 2.95 -13.23
N GLN A 129 -24.88 1.97 -13.54
CA GLN A 129 -25.86 2.08 -14.62
C GLN A 129 -26.82 3.26 -14.43
N VAL A 130 -27.39 3.42 -13.23
CA VAL A 130 -28.32 4.53 -12.95
C VAL A 130 -27.61 5.88 -13.11
N VAL A 131 -26.41 6.03 -12.56
CA VAL A 131 -25.61 7.26 -12.70
C VAL A 131 -25.27 7.54 -14.17
N PHE A 132 -24.84 6.50 -14.90
CA PHE A 132 -24.50 6.57 -16.31
C PHE A 132 -25.67 6.96 -17.21
N VAL A 133 -26.86 6.42 -16.95
CA VAL A 133 -28.07 6.76 -17.71
C VAL A 133 -28.54 8.17 -17.35
N ALA A 134 -28.60 8.51 -16.06
CA ALA A 134 -29.03 9.83 -15.61
C ALA A 134 -28.16 10.94 -16.20
N THR A 135 -26.83 10.79 -16.13
CA THR A 135 -25.90 11.75 -16.74
C THR A 135 -26.10 11.81 -18.26
N ARG A 136 -26.18 10.67 -18.97
CA ARG A 136 -26.39 10.70 -20.44
C ARG A 136 -27.71 11.35 -20.85
N ILE A 137 -28.80 11.10 -20.14
CA ILE A 137 -30.12 11.74 -20.40
C ILE A 137 -30.03 13.25 -20.15
N TYR A 138 -29.37 13.68 -19.07
CA TYR A 138 -29.16 15.10 -18.79
C TYR A 138 -28.42 15.80 -19.95
N PHE A 139 -27.34 15.19 -20.46
CA PHE A 139 -26.61 15.72 -21.60
C PHE A 139 -27.45 15.70 -22.89
N PHE A 140 -28.20 14.62 -23.14
CA PHE A 140 -29.10 14.52 -24.28
C PHE A 140 -30.14 15.65 -24.29
N LEU A 141 -30.78 15.94 -23.16
CA LEU A 141 -31.70 17.08 -23.04
C LEU A 141 -31.00 18.42 -23.18
N CYS A 142 -29.77 18.56 -22.68
CA CYS A 142 -28.97 19.78 -22.84
C CYS A 142 -28.62 20.06 -24.31
N ILE A 143 -28.45 19.02 -25.14
CA ILE A 143 -28.19 19.18 -26.59
C ILE A 143 -29.33 19.90 -27.30
N PHE A 144 -30.59 19.71 -26.89
CA PHE A 144 -31.75 20.39 -27.48
C PHE A 144 -32.11 21.69 -26.75
N SER A 145 -32.10 21.68 -25.42
CA SER A 145 -32.55 22.82 -24.62
C SER A 145 -31.57 23.99 -24.59
N ARG A 146 -30.27 23.75 -24.85
CA ARG A 146 -29.23 24.78 -24.85
C ARG A 146 -28.71 25.12 -26.25
N GLN A 147 -29.53 24.89 -27.29
CA GLN A 147 -29.21 25.31 -28.66
C GLN A 147 -29.31 26.84 -28.78
N TYR A 148 -28.28 27.47 -29.33
CA TYR A 148 -28.26 28.91 -29.60
C TYR A 148 -29.10 29.22 -30.84
N ILE A 149 -30.33 29.72 -30.65
CA ILE A 149 -31.19 30.11 -31.76
C ILE A 149 -30.93 31.58 -32.16
N ILE A 150 -30.51 32.47 -31.24
CA ILE A 150 -30.17 33.89 -31.53
C ILE A 150 -29.09 34.37 -30.55
N HIS A 151 -28.02 35.01 -31.04
CA HIS A 151 -26.81 35.39 -30.30
C HIS A 151 -27.04 36.39 -29.15
N THR A 152 -26.50 36.08 -27.95
CA THR A 152 -25.67 36.92 -27.04
C THR A 152 -25.75 36.36 -25.62
N GLY A 153 -24.74 35.61 -25.20
CA GLY A 153 -24.60 35.13 -23.82
C GLY A 153 -23.41 34.20 -23.68
N GLU A 154 -22.69 34.26 -22.56
CA GLU A 154 -21.59 33.32 -22.30
C GLU A 154 -22.16 31.91 -22.07
N THR A 155 -21.60 30.93 -22.75
CA THR A 155 -22.00 29.52 -22.61
C THR A 155 -21.53 28.94 -21.28
N ASN A 156 -22.46 28.36 -20.49
CA ASN A 156 -22.18 27.45 -19.39
C ASN A 156 -21.64 26.08 -19.87
N ARG A 157 -20.61 26.09 -20.73
CA ARG A 157 -19.88 24.89 -21.18
C ARG A 157 -19.18 24.21 -20.00
N ASP A 158 -18.74 24.99 -19.03
CA ASP A 158 -17.98 24.53 -17.86
C ASP A 158 -18.79 23.55 -16.99
N ILE A 159 -20.11 23.72 -16.90
CA ILE A 159 -20.99 22.83 -16.12
C ILE A 159 -21.07 21.43 -16.77
N LEU A 160 -21.07 21.36 -18.10
CA LEU A 160 -21.09 20.09 -18.82
C LEU A 160 -19.73 19.37 -18.68
N VAL A 161 -18.63 20.11 -18.80
CA VAL A 161 -17.29 19.55 -18.57
C VAL A 161 -17.15 19.05 -17.14
N PHE A 162 -17.71 19.77 -16.16
CA PHE A 162 -17.69 19.37 -14.76
C PHE A 162 -18.42 18.04 -14.50
N TYR A 163 -19.69 17.89 -14.94
CA TYR A 163 -20.43 16.64 -14.71
C TYR A 163 -19.86 15.45 -15.49
N MET A 164 -19.34 15.67 -16.71
CA MET A 164 -18.68 14.61 -17.46
C MET A 164 -17.34 14.23 -16.83
N GLY A 165 -16.59 15.21 -16.32
CA GLY A 165 -15.35 14.99 -15.59
C GLY A 165 -15.57 14.16 -14.32
N LEU A 166 -16.58 14.48 -13.51
CA LEU A 166 -16.94 13.67 -12.34
C LEU A 166 -17.33 12.24 -12.70
N LEU A 167 -18.05 12.06 -13.82
CA LEU A 167 -18.38 10.72 -14.32
C LEU A 167 -17.13 9.94 -14.72
N LYS A 168 -16.17 10.58 -15.38
CA LYS A 168 -14.90 9.96 -15.80
C LYS A 168 -14.00 9.61 -14.64
N VAL A 169 -13.93 10.44 -13.61
CA VAL A 169 -13.20 10.11 -12.36
C VAL A 169 -13.78 8.84 -11.74
N ALA A 170 -15.11 8.71 -11.66
CA ALA A 170 -15.75 7.51 -11.13
C ALA A 170 -15.55 6.26 -12.01
N GLU A 171 -15.43 6.44 -13.33
CA GLU A 171 -15.18 5.36 -14.30
C GLU A 171 -13.77 4.78 -14.11
N VAL A 172 -12.74 5.62 -14.05
CA VAL A 172 -11.34 5.21 -13.84
C VAL A 172 -11.16 4.54 -12.48
N LEU A 173 -11.76 5.09 -11.42
CA LEU A 173 -11.62 4.54 -10.06
C LEU A 173 -12.42 3.24 -9.82
N MET A 174 -13.23 2.80 -10.77
CA MET A 174 -14.08 1.62 -10.60
C MET A 174 -13.26 0.33 -10.55
N ASN A 175 -12.17 0.25 -11.32
CA ASN A 175 -11.24 -0.86 -11.29
C ASN A 175 -9.79 -0.34 -11.39
N PRO A 176 -9.11 -0.11 -10.25
CA PRO A 176 -7.75 0.42 -10.24
C PRO A 176 -6.67 -0.62 -10.60
N PHE A 177 -7.06 -1.82 -11.04
CA PHE A 177 -6.17 -2.93 -11.41
C PHE A 177 -6.17 -3.22 -12.92
N GLY A 178 -6.63 -2.26 -13.71
CA GLY A 178 -6.67 -2.34 -15.16
C GLY A 178 -5.32 -2.08 -15.83
N LEU A 179 -5.38 -1.36 -16.94
CA LEU A 179 -4.24 -0.94 -17.78
C LEU A 179 -4.28 0.56 -18.09
N ASP A 180 -5.10 1.33 -17.35
CA ASP A 180 -5.20 2.76 -17.52
C ASP A 180 -3.97 3.46 -16.89
N ASP A 181 -3.66 4.68 -17.34
CA ASP A 181 -2.47 5.43 -16.90
C ASP A 181 -2.45 5.73 -15.39
N ASP A 182 -3.62 5.79 -14.76
CA ASP A 182 -3.80 6.08 -13.33
C ASP A 182 -3.98 4.81 -12.46
N ASP A 183 -3.93 3.62 -13.07
CA ASP A 183 -4.06 2.35 -12.35
C ASP A 183 -2.82 2.03 -11.51
N PHE A 184 -2.99 1.07 -10.58
CA PHE A 184 -1.87 0.64 -9.76
C PHE A 184 -0.80 -0.07 -10.57
N GLU A 185 0.44 0.42 -10.45
CA GLU A 185 1.67 -0.19 -10.98
C GLU A 185 2.06 -1.49 -10.24
N CYS A 186 1.22 -2.51 -10.37
CA CYS A 186 1.35 -3.79 -9.66
C CYS A 186 2.66 -4.51 -9.99
N ASN A 187 3.11 -4.44 -11.25
CA ASN A 187 4.36 -5.05 -11.68
C ASN A 187 5.57 -4.42 -10.97
N TYR A 188 5.60 -3.10 -10.86
CA TYR A 188 6.65 -2.40 -10.12
C TYR A 188 6.63 -2.76 -8.63
N ILE A 189 5.44 -2.83 -8.01
CA ILE A 189 5.31 -3.21 -6.60
C ILE A 189 5.84 -4.62 -6.36
N ILE A 190 5.52 -5.57 -7.24
CA ILE A 190 6.02 -6.96 -7.17
C ILE A 190 7.55 -6.97 -7.24
N ASP A 191 8.14 -6.32 -8.25
CA ASP A 191 9.60 -6.31 -8.44
C ASP A 191 10.33 -5.67 -7.25
N ARG A 192 9.82 -4.52 -6.78
CA ARG A 192 10.32 -3.85 -5.60
C ARG A 192 10.26 -4.75 -4.36
N ASN A 193 9.13 -5.40 -4.12
CA ASN A 193 8.93 -6.22 -2.94
C ASN A 193 9.85 -7.44 -2.95
N ILE A 194 10.01 -8.11 -4.09
CA ILE A 194 10.93 -9.25 -4.23
C ILE A 194 12.37 -8.81 -3.99
N ALA A 195 12.81 -7.71 -4.61
CA ALA A 195 14.18 -7.22 -4.47
C ALA A 195 14.50 -6.83 -3.02
N ILE A 196 13.67 -5.97 -2.42
CA ILE A 196 13.91 -5.47 -1.05
C ILE A 196 13.81 -6.60 -0.03
N SER A 197 12.78 -7.45 -0.11
CA SER A 197 12.59 -8.54 0.85
C SER A 197 13.76 -9.53 0.82
N THR A 198 14.28 -9.84 -0.37
CA THR A 198 15.41 -10.73 -0.56
C THR A 198 16.70 -10.11 -0.02
N LEU A 199 16.95 -8.82 -0.29
CA LEU A 199 18.10 -8.10 0.25
C LEU A 199 18.08 -8.03 1.77
N MET A 200 16.92 -7.77 2.38
CA MET A 200 16.75 -7.73 3.83
C MET A 200 16.94 -9.10 4.50
N ALA A 201 16.49 -10.17 3.85
CA ALA A 201 16.56 -11.53 4.39
C ALA A 201 17.96 -12.15 4.30
N ASP A 202 18.82 -11.63 3.43
CA ASP A 202 20.12 -12.20 3.09
C ASP A 202 21.26 -11.19 3.27
N LYS A 203 21.53 -10.36 2.25
CA LYS A 203 22.70 -9.48 2.19
C LYS A 203 22.83 -8.56 3.40
N HIS A 204 21.72 -7.94 3.82
CA HIS A 204 21.70 -6.99 4.92
C HIS A 204 21.24 -7.59 6.25
N TYR A 205 21.27 -8.92 6.37
CA TYR A 205 20.91 -9.58 7.63
C TYR A 205 21.95 -9.24 8.71
N GLY A 206 21.49 -8.66 9.82
CA GLY A 206 22.33 -8.36 10.98
C GLY A 206 23.36 -7.26 10.76
N GLU A 207 23.34 -6.59 9.61
CA GLU A 207 24.21 -5.46 9.32
C GLU A 207 23.68 -4.17 9.95
N TYR A 208 24.59 -3.40 10.55
CA TYR A 208 24.31 -2.06 11.05
C TYR A 208 25.58 -1.21 10.99
N PRO A 209 25.47 0.13 10.83
CA PRO A 209 26.64 1.01 10.84
C PRO A 209 27.37 0.97 12.18
N VAL A 210 28.65 1.36 12.19
CA VAL A 210 29.43 1.52 13.42
C VAL A 210 28.76 2.59 14.30
N GLN A 211 28.59 2.27 15.59
CA GLN A 211 27.94 3.16 16.55
C GLN A 211 28.92 4.22 17.02
N ILE A 212 28.68 5.47 16.62
CA ILE A 212 29.47 6.65 16.98
C ILE A 212 28.54 7.67 17.61
N ARG A 213 29.02 8.40 18.63
CA ARG A 213 28.25 9.48 19.25
C ARG A 213 27.93 10.56 18.23
N ASP A 214 26.67 10.95 18.14
CA ASP A 214 26.23 12.01 17.23
C ASP A 214 26.74 13.40 17.66
N HIS A 215 26.65 14.36 16.72
CA HIS A 215 27.05 15.76 16.92
C HIS A 215 25.88 16.68 17.27
N ILE A 216 24.71 16.14 17.60
CA ILE A 216 23.50 16.94 17.79
C ILE A 216 23.54 17.56 19.19
N ASP A 217 23.60 18.89 19.26
CA ASP A 217 23.42 19.64 20.51
C ASP A 217 21.91 19.90 20.73
N PRO A 218 21.27 19.26 21.73
CA PRO A 218 19.84 19.41 21.98
C PRO A 218 19.46 20.84 22.39
N TYR A 219 20.43 21.66 22.81
CA TYR A 219 20.19 23.04 23.23
C TYR A 219 20.37 24.07 22.11
N LYS A 220 20.90 23.65 20.94
CA LYS A 220 21.16 24.53 19.78
C LYS A 220 20.58 23.97 18.49
N LEU A 221 19.37 23.40 18.57
CA LEU A 221 18.74 22.78 17.42
C LEU A 221 18.12 23.83 16.47
N ARG A 222 18.88 24.24 15.46
CA ARG A 222 18.33 24.88 14.25
C ARG A 222 18.89 24.17 13.02
N LEU A 223 18.25 23.06 12.65
CA LEU A 223 18.61 22.23 11.50
C LEU A 223 18.11 22.84 10.19
N ASN A 224 18.51 24.08 9.90
CA ASN A 224 18.04 24.78 8.72
C ASN A 224 19.15 24.83 7.67
N SER A 225 18.79 24.54 6.42
CA SER A 225 19.57 25.01 5.27
C SER A 225 19.49 26.55 5.19
N GLU A 226 20.38 27.18 4.43
CA GLU A 226 20.35 28.64 4.22
C GLU A 226 18.99 29.13 3.70
N ILE A 227 18.35 28.35 2.82
CA ILE A 227 17.02 28.63 2.27
C ILE A 227 15.93 28.49 3.34
N SER A 228 16.01 27.43 4.15
CA SER A 228 15.04 27.18 5.23
C SER A 228 15.23 28.09 6.45
N ALA A 229 16.36 28.80 6.56
CA ALA A 229 16.63 29.74 7.63
C ALA A 229 15.81 31.03 7.52
N LEU A 230 15.40 31.38 6.30
CA LEU A 230 14.55 32.54 5.97
C LEU A 230 13.08 32.31 6.35
N SER A 231 12.65 31.05 6.48
CA SER A 231 11.29 30.72 6.87
C SER A 231 11.01 31.14 8.31
N PRO A 232 9.91 31.86 8.58
CA PRO A 232 9.54 32.25 9.93
C PRO A 232 9.23 31.01 10.77
N LEU A 233 9.86 30.94 11.95
CA LEU A 233 9.65 29.85 12.90
C LEU A 233 8.38 30.12 13.72
N HIS A 234 7.29 29.47 13.37
CA HIS A 234 6.06 29.50 14.16
C HIS A 234 6.10 28.40 15.21
N LYS A 235 6.60 28.73 16.41
CA LYS A 235 6.56 27.79 17.54
C LYS A 235 5.12 27.56 17.97
N LEU A 236 4.72 26.30 18.08
CA LEU A 236 3.43 25.91 18.67
C LEU A 236 3.51 26.10 20.19
N ILE A 237 2.97 27.22 20.67
CA ILE A 237 2.94 27.57 22.10
C ILE A 237 1.62 27.08 22.76
N GLY A 238 0.67 26.60 21.95
CA GLY A 238 -0.67 26.20 22.39
C GLY A 238 -1.64 27.39 22.40
N SER A 239 -2.86 27.19 21.90
CA SER A 239 -3.86 28.26 21.77
C SER A 239 -4.27 28.88 23.11
N ALA A 240 -4.28 28.10 24.20
CA ALA A 240 -4.61 28.58 25.54
C ALA A 240 -3.53 29.50 26.15
N ALA A 241 -2.24 29.25 25.86
CA ALA A 241 -1.14 30.09 26.34
C ALA A 241 -1.10 31.46 25.62
N LEU A 242 -1.47 31.49 24.34
CA LEU A 242 -1.68 32.73 23.59
C LEU A 242 -2.89 33.53 24.12
N ALA A 243 -3.93 32.84 24.61
CA ALA A 243 -5.10 33.49 25.21
C ALA A 243 -4.80 34.12 26.57
N THR A 244 -3.93 33.53 27.39
CA THR A 244 -3.55 34.10 28.70
C THR A 244 -2.85 35.45 28.57
N GLU A 245 -1.96 35.65 27.59
CA GLU A 245 -1.33 36.97 27.36
C GLU A 245 -2.38 38.05 27.02
N GLY A 246 -3.38 37.73 26.21
CA GLY A 246 -4.47 38.66 25.88
C GLY A 246 -5.39 38.97 27.06
N VAL A 247 -5.65 37.99 27.93
CA VAL A 247 -6.52 38.15 29.11
C VAL A 247 -5.82 38.96 30.21
N TYR A 248 -4.55 38.70 30.51
CA TYR A 248 -3.77 39.48 31.47
C TYR A 248 -3.63 40.95 31.04
N THR A 249 -3.42 41.21 29.74
CA THR A 249 -3.32 42.58 29.22
C THR A 249 -4.64 43.36 29.37
N ARG A 250 -5.80 42.69 29.18
CA ARG A 250 -7.12 43.31 29.38
C ARG A 250 -7.43 43.59 30.86
N VAL A 251 -7.07 42.67 31.76
CA VAL A 251 -7.27 42.85 33.21
C VAL A 251 -6.40 44.00 33.75
N LEU A 252 -5.13 44.09 33.36
CA LEU A 252 -4.24 45.17 33.79
C LEU A 252 -4.70 46.56 33.29
N ASN A 253 -5.18 46.67 32.06
CA ASN A 253 -5.72 47.93 31.53
C ASN A 253 -7.04 48.36 32.20
N THR A 254 -7.79 47.41 32.76
CA THR A 254 -9.03 47.71 33.50
C THR A 254 -8.72 48.20 34.92
N ILE A 255 -7.65 47.68 35.54
CA ILE A 255 -7.19 48.10 36.87
C ILE A 255 -6.51 49.48 36.84
N SER A 256 -5.88 49.88 35.73
CA SER A 256 -5.27 51.22 35.59
C SER A 256 -6.26 52.36 35.31
N GLN A 257 -7.56 52.06 35.19
CA GLN A 257 -8.63 53.05 34.96
C GLN A 257 -9.53 53.27 36.20
N ILE A 258 -9.14 52.72 37.36
CA ILE A 258 -9.76 52.94 38.68
C ILE A 258 -8.72 53.67 39.55
#